data_AF-A0A660N8E1-F1
#
_entry.id   AF-A0A660N8E1-F1
#
_cell.length_a   1.000
_cell.length_b   1.000
_cell.length_c   1.000
_cell.angle_alpha   90.00
_cell.angle_beta   90.00
_cell.angle_gamma   90.00
#
_symmetry.space_group_name_H-M   'P 1'
#
loop_
_entity.id
_entity.type
_entity.pdbx_description
1 polymer ?
#
loop_
_entity_poly.entity_id
_entity_poly.type
_entity_poly.pdbx_seq_one_letter_code
_entity_poly.pdbx_strand_id
1 'polypeptide(L)'
;IIYGFGALGAYLVLSPFEGHFVQLYFASMLMATLMELVTAAVMIRLFGSLWWDYSDKKFNYKGIICAESSIAWGFLGIFFFTWLNGFAHSVVAKIPENKQKYLAILLLTFYIADFLYCMWKRLNGQGMEDMDGIMKVN
;
A
#
# COMPACT_ATOMS: atom_id res chain seq x y z
N ILE A 1 -3.78 4.01 -2.02
CA ILE A 1 -2.49 4.75 -2.04
C ILE A 1 -1.40 3.99 -1.31
N ILE A 2 -1.55 3.69 -0.01
CA ILE A 2 -0.51 3.05 0.80
C ILE A 2 0.05 1.74 0.21
N TYR A 3 -0.82 0.84 -0.26
CA TYR A 3 -0.40 -0.43 -0.86
C TYR A 3 0.30 -0.26 -2.21
N GLY A 4 -0.16 0.66 -3.05
CA GLY A 4 0.47 0.94 -4.34
C GLY A 4 1.83 1.60 -4.18
N PHE A 5 1.94 2.57 -3.26
CA PHE A 5 3.22 3.21 -2.93
C PHE A 5 4.19 2.22 -2.27
N GLY A 6 3.70 1.37 -1.35
CA GLY A 6 4.49 0.30 -0.75
C GLY A 6 4.98 -0.72 -1.77
N ALA A 7 4.11 -1.18 -2.67
CA ALA A 7 4.47 -2.10 -3.75
C ALA A 7 5.49 -1.49 -4.73
N LEU A 8 5.31 -0.23 -5.14
CA LEU A 8 6.25 0.47 -6.02
C LEU A 8 7.59 0.72 -5.30
N GLY A 9 7.57 1.15 -4.05
CA GLY A 9 8.77 1.34 -3.24
C GLY A 9 9.51 0.04 -3.03
N ALA A 10 8.80 -1.05 -2.73
CA ALA A 10 9.36 -2.39 -2.65
C ALA A 10 9.99 -2.80 -3.99
N TYR A 11 9.28 -2.62 -5.12
CA TYR A 11 9.84 -2.89 -6.45
C TYR A 11 11.14 -2.11 -6.71
N LEU A 12 11.15 -0.80 -6.49
CA LEU A 12 12.31 0.04 -6.77
C LEU A 12 13.53 -0.27 -5.88
N VAL A 13 13.31 -0.59 -4.61
CA VAL A 13 14.40 -0.86 -3.65
C VAL A 13 14.86 -2.32 -3.71
N LEU A 14 13.95 -3.26 -3.95
CA LEU A 14 14.21 -4.70 -3.82
C LEU A 14 14.42 -5.41 -5.16
N SER A 15 14.09 -4.79 -6.30
CA SER A 15 14.36 -5.34 -7.64
C SER A 15 15.81 -5.80 -7.86
N PRO A 16 16.86 -5.12 -7.33
CA PRO A 16 18.24 -5.61 -7.47
C PRO A 16 18.52 -6.95 -6.77
N PHE A 17 17.68 -7.35 -5.80
CA PHE A 17 17.81 -8.60 -5.05
C PHE A 17 16.92 -9.72 -5.61
N GLU A 18 16.25 -9.47 -6.72
CA GLU A 18 15.45 -10.47 -7.42
C GLU A 18 16.33 -11.69 -7.79
N GLY A 19 15.81 -12.90 -7.55
CA GLY A 19 16.55 -14.15 -7.73
C GLY A 19 17.33 -14.66 -6.51
N HIS A 20 17.60 -13.81 -5.50
CA HIS A 20 18.28 -14.21 -4.26
C HIS A 20 17.30 -14.26 -3.08
N PHE A 21 16.59 -15.39 -2.92
CA PHE A 21 15.50 -15.53 -1.94
C PHE A 21 15.85 -15.10 -0.51
N VAL A 22 17.03 -15.45 -0.02
CA VAL A 22 17.47 -15.11 1.34
C VAL A 22 17.70 -13.59 1.49
N GLN A 23 18.36 -12.96 0.52
CA GLN A 23 18.60 -11.51 0.55
C GLN A 23 17.28 -10.75 0.42
N LEU A 24 16.40 -11.20 -0.48
CA LEU A 24 15.09 -10.63 -0.70
C LEU A 24 14.20 -10.71 0.54
N TYR A 25 14.26 -11.83 1.28
CA TYR A 25 13.55 -11.99 2.55
C TYR A 25 13.95 -10.92 3.56
N PHE A 26 15.25 -10.81 3.85
CA PHE A 26 15.73 -9.87 4.86
C PHE A 26 15.54 -8.42 4.40
N ALA A 27 15.77 -8.12 3.13
CA ALA A 27 15.58 -6.78 2.59
C ALA A 27 14.10 -6.36 2.60
N SER A 28 13.17 -7.27 2.26
CA SER A 28 11.72 -7.01 2.36
C SER A 28 11.27 -6.84 3.80
N MET A 29 11.71 -7.71 4.71
CA MET A 29 11.41 -7.60 6.15
C MET A 29 11.84 -6.24 6.69
N LEU A 30 13.08 -5.81 6.40
CA LEU A 30 13.61 -4.52 6.85
C LEU A 30 12.85 -3.34 6.24
N MET A 31 12.60 -3.37 4.93
CA MET A 31 11.88 -2.31 4.23
C MET A 31 10.44 -2.16 4.73
N ALA A 32 9.70 -3.26 4.88
CA ALA A 32 8.34 -3.24 5.39
C ALA A 32 8.28 -2.74 6.84
N THR A 33 9.20 -3.21 7.70
CA THR A 33 9.27 -2.76 9.09
C THR A 33 9.58 -1.26 9.18
N LEU A 34 10.48 -0.75 8.34
CA LEU A 34 10.77 0.69 8.26
C LEU A 34 9.54 1.48 7.79
N MET A 35 8.84 0.97 6.78
CA MET A 35 7.60 1.59 6.28
C MET A 35 6.52 1.62 7.35
N GLU A 36 6.33 0.54 8.12
CA GLU A 36 5.39 0.49 9.25
C GLU A 36 5.74 1.58 10.29
N LEU A 37 7.01 1.73 10.66
CA LEU A 37 7.45 2.75 11.61
C LEU A 37 7.22 4.18 11.10
N VAL A 38 7.60 4.46 9.85
CA VAL A 38 7.40 5.79 9.24
C VAL A 38 5.91 6.10 9.13
N THR A 39 5.11 5.14 8.66
CA THR A 39 3.67 5.31 8.49
C THR A 39 3.00 5.54 9.85
N ALA A 40 3.35 4.76 10.88
CA ALA A 40 2.85 4.97 12.23
C ALA A 40 3.20 6.35 12.78
N ALA A 41 4.44 6.81 12.59
CA ALA A 41 4.86 8.15 13.03
C ALA A 41 4.07 9.27 12.33
N VAL A 42 3.86 9.14 11.02
CA VAL A 42 3.05 10.10 10.23
C VAL A 42 1.60 10.07 10.69
N MET A 43 1.02 8.89 10.92
CA MET A 43 -0.37 8.74 11.33
C MET A 43 -0.65 9.31 12.72
N ILE A 44 0.22 9.02 13.68
CA ILE A 44 0.11 9.61 15.03
C ILE A 44 0.19 11.14 14.95
N ARG A 45 1.05 11.69 14.09
CA ARG A 45 1.24 13.13 13.95
C ARG A 45 0.10 13.83 13.21
N LEU A 46 -0.49 13.21 12.20
CA LEU A 46 -1.54 13.82 11.37
C LEU A 46 -2.96 13.52 11.86
N PHE A 47 -3.20 12.31 12.35
CA PHE A 47 -4.55 11.81 12.67
C PHE A 47 -4.72 11.45 14.15
N GLY A 48 -3.65 11.49 14.95
CA GLY A 48 -3.71 11.15 16.37
C GLY A 48 -4.10 9.70 16.67
N SER A 49 -4.10 8.82 15.66
CA SER A 49 -4.56 7.44 15.76
C SER A 49 -3.66 6.48 14.98
N LEU A 50 -3.58 5.25 15.47
CA LEU A 50 -2.89 4.13 14.84
C LEU A 50 -3.97 3.21 14.24
N TRP A 51 -3.82 2.78 12.99
CA TRP A 51 -4.82 1.95 12.29
C TRP A 51 -4.66 0.46 12.56
N TRP A 52 -3.53 0.05 13.14
CA TRP A 52 -3.27 -1.30 13.61
C TRP A 52 -2.83 -1.22 15.06
N ASP A 53 -3.06 -2.26 15.85
CA ASP A 53 -2.59 -2.33 17.23
C ASP A 53 -1.98 -3.71 17.48
N TYR A 54 -0.67 -3.74 17.77
CA TYR A 54 0.05 -4.97 18.10
C TYR A 54 0.31 -5.12 19.61
N SER A 55 -0.33 -4.32 20.47
CA SER A 55 -0.08 -4.33 21.92
C SER A 55 -0.29 -5.70 22.57
N ASP A 56 -1.23 -6.49 22.07
CA ASP A 56 -1.55 -7.83 22.58
C ASP A 56 -0.63 -8.95 22.02
N LYS A 57 0.32 -8.62 21.14
CA LYS A 57 1.22 -9.60 20.51
C LYS A 57 2.53 -9.75 21.29
N LYS A 58 3.05 -10.98 21.37
CA LYS A 58 4.37 -11.26 21.97
C LYS A 58 5.47 -10.63 21.11
N PHE A 59 6.51 -10.08 21.76
CA PHE A 59 7.61 -9.36 21.09
C PHE A 59 7.15 -8.16 20.24
N ASN A 60 6.11 -7.45 20.69
CA ASN A 60 5.74 -6.16 20.12
C ASN A 60 6.65 -5.05 20.65
N TYR A 61 6.82 -3.99 19.86
CA TYR A 61 7.45 -2.75 20.28
C TYR A 61 6.44 -1.61 20.20
N LYS A 62 6.02 -1.12 21.37
CA LYS A 62 5.06 -0.02 21.56
C LYS A 62 3.70 -0.23 20.87
N GLY A 63 3.33 -1.48 20.57
CA GLY A 63 2.15 -1.79 19.75
C GLY A 63 2.25 -1.38 18.27
N ILE A 64 3.40 -0.84 17.83
CA ILE A 64 3.60 -0.30 16.47
C ILE A 64 4.12 -1.37 15.52
N ILE A 65 5.08 -2.18 15.96
CA ILE A 65 5.64 -3.31 15.22
C ILE A 65 5.63 -4.57 16.08
N CYS A 66 5.63 -5.75 15.48
CA CYS A 66 5.85 -7.00 16.18
C CYS A 66 6.73 -7.94 15.34
N ALA A 67 7.52 -8.79 16.01
CA ALA A 67 8.43 -9.71 15.32
C ALA A 67 7.70 -10.67 14.37
N GLU A 68 6.50 -11.11 14.73
CA GLU A 68 5.63 -11.96 13.90
C GLU A 68 5.29 -11.26 12.57
N SER A 69 4.91 -9.99 12.62
CA SER A 69 4.60 -9.17 11.44
C SER A 69 5.85 -8.98 10.57
N SER A 70 6.98 -8.55 11.15
CA SER A 70 8.23 -8.37 10.42
C SER A 70 8.67 -9.64 9.69
N ILE A 71 8.60 -10.79 10.37
CA ILE A 71 8.93 -12.10 9.77
C ILE A 71 7.96 -12.43 8.62
N ALA A 72 6.67 -12.18 8.80
CA ALA A 72 5.66 -12.40 7.75
C ALA A 72 5.91 -11.51 6.53
N TRP A 73 6.33 -10.25 6.72
CA TRP A 73 6.68 -9.33 5.62
C TRP A 73 7.87 -9.80 4.78
N GLY A 74 8.82 -10.52 5.39
CA GLY A 74 9.91 -11.14 4.63
C GLY A 74 9.39 -12.20 3.64
N PHE A 75 8.48 -13.07 4.09
CA PHE A 75 7.86 -14.08 3.22
C PHE A 75 6.95 -13.46 2.17
N LEU A 76 6.19 -12.43 2.55
CA LEU A 76 5.35 -11.69 1.62
C LEU A 76 6.18 -11.01 0.53
N GLY A 77 7.37 -10.52 0.86
CA GLY A 77 8.32 -9.98 -0.12
C GLY A 77 8.73 -10.99 -1.18
N ILE A 78 9.09 -12.21 -0.75
CA ILE A 78 9.37 -13.30 -1.69
C ILE A 78 8.15 -13.56 -2.57
N PHE A 79 6.96 -13.70 -1.97
CA PHE A 79 5.73 -13.94 -2.72
C PHE A 79 5.42 -12.82 -3.72
N PHE A 80 5.66 -11.57 -3.33
CA PHE A 80 5.46 -10.39 -4.17
C PHE A 80 6.33 -10.47 -5.44
N PHE A 81 7.63 -10.70 -5.30
CA PHE A 81 8.53 -10.72 -6.48
C PHE A 81 8.39 -11.99 -7.31
N THR A 82 8.17 -13.14 -6.68
CA THR A 82 8.08 -14.42 -7.40
C THR A 82 6.76 -14.58 -8.16
N TRP A 83 5.66 -14.13 -7.59
CA TRP A 83 4.33 -14.35 -8.16
C TRP A 83 3.64 -13.06 -8.55
N LEU A 84 3.50 -12.10 -7.62
CA LEU A 84 2.69 -10.90 -7.88
C LEU A 84 3.29 -10.02 -8.98
N ASN A 85 4.61 -9.85 -8.98
CA ASN A 85 5.33 -9.08 -9.99
C ASN A 85 5.17 -9.73 -11.37
N GLY A 86 5.43 -11.04 -11.47
CA GLY A 86 5.23 -11.80 -12.71
C GLY A 86 3.77 -11.77 -13.20
N PHE A 87 2.80 -11.87 -12.28
CA PHE A 87 1.38 -11.76 -12.59
C PHE A 87 1.03 -10.37 -13.13
N ALA A 88 1.48 -9.30 -12.46
CA ALA A 88 1.26 -7.93 -12.88
C ALA A 88 1.85 -7.68 -14.28
N HIS A 89 3.10 -8.10 -14.52
CA HIS A 89 3.73 -8.01 -15.84
C HIS A 89 2.96 -8.81 -16.91
N SER A 90 2.46 -10.00 -16.56
CA SER A 90 1.66 -10.82 -17.49
C SER A 90 0.33 -10.18 -17.87
N VAL A 91 -0.32 -9.51 -16.91
CA VAL A 91 -1.55 -8.74 -17.17
C VAL A 91 -1.26 -7.55 -18.08
N VAL A 92 -0.19 -6.82 -17.82
CA VAL A 92 0.22 -5.67 -18.65
C VAL A 92 0.65 -6.11 -20.05
N ALA A 93 1.35 -7.25 -20.17
CA ALA A 93 1.81 -7.79 -21.45
C ALA A 93 0.67 -8.21 -22.39
N LYS A 94 -0.54 -8.45 -21.88
CA LYS A 94 -1.74 -8.67 -22.74
C LYS A 94 -2.18 -7.41 -23.48
N ILE A 95 -1.71 -6.23 -23.06
CA ILE A 95 -2.06 -4.95 -23.66
C ILE A 95 -1.03 -4.66 -24.77
N PRO A 96 -1.46 -4.27 -25.98
CA PRO A 96 -0.55 -3.91 -27.06
C PRO A 96 0.42 -2.81 -26.61
N GLU A 97 1.72 -2.96 -26.86
CA GLU A 97 2.78 -2.04 -26.40
C GLU A 97 2.49 -0.57 -26.76
N ASN A 98 2.01 -0.35 -27.99
CA ASN A 98 1.64 0.98 -28.48
C ASN A 98 0.50 1.64 -27.69
N LYS A 99 -0.32 0.86 -26.97
CA LYS A 99 -1.46 1.34 -26.17
C LYS A 99 -1.16 1.39 -24.67
N GLN A 100 -0.13 0.70 -24.18
CA GLN A 100 0.21 0.64 -22.76
C GLN A 100 0.45 2.04 -22.18
N LYS A 101 1.26 2.87 -22.86
CA LYS A 101 1.55 4.25 -22.41
C LYS A 101 0.30 5.12 -22.35
N TYR A 102 -0.54 5.08 -23.39
CA TYR A 102 -1.77 5.88 -23.42
C TYR A 102 -2.75 5.45 -22.35
N LEU A 103 -2.91 4.14 -22.12
CA LEU A 103 -3.77 3.62 -21.07
C LEU A 103 -3.25 4.01 -19.68
N ALA A 104 -1.94 3.94 -19.44
CA ALA A 104 -1.35 4.36 -18.17
C ALA A 104 -1.62 5.85 -17.87
N ILE A 105 -1.43 6.73 -18.87
CA ILE A 105 -1.71 8.17 -18.72
C ILE A 105 -3.20 8.40 -18.47
N LEU A 106 -4.08 7.73 -19.21
CA LEU A 106 -5.53 7.85 -19.05
C LEU A 106 -5.97 7.45 -17.64
N LEU A 107 -5.52 6.27 -17.16
CA LEU A 107 -5.86 5.76 -15.83
C LEU A 107 -5.31 6.66 -14.72
N LEU A 108 -4.08 7.15 -14.86
CA LEU A 108 -3.48 8.06 -13.88
C LEU A 108 -4.26 9.39 -13.81
N THR A 109 -4.62 9.94 -14.97
CA THR A 109 -5.39 11.19 -15.04
C THR A 109 -6.77 11.01 -14.44
N PHE A 110 -7.45 9.91 -14.76
CA PHE A 110 -8.73 9.54 -14.16
C PHE A 110 -8.62 9.41 -12.64
N TYR A 111 -7.59 8.72 -12.14
CA TYR A 111 -7.35 8.55 -10.71
C TYR A 111 -7.14 9.90 -9.99
N ILE A 112 -6.35 10.81 -10.57
CA ILE A 112 -6.13 12.14 -10.00
C ILE A 112 -7.43 12.94 -9.99
N ALA A 113 -8.20 12.91 -11.07
CA ALA A 113 -9.49 13.61 -11.14
C ALA A 113 -10.49 13.09 -10.10
N ASP A 114 -10.61 11.76 -9.95
CA ASP A 114 -11.46 11.12 -8.94
C ASP A 114 -11.02 11.48 -7.51
N PHE A 115 -9.72 11.42 -7.24
CA PHE A 115 -9.17 11.80 -5.94
C PHE A 115 -9.46 13.27 -5.59
N LEU A 116 -9.23 14.19 -6.54
CA LEU A 116 -9.51 15.61 -6.37
C LEU A 116 -11.01 15.87 -6.18
N TYR A 117 -11.86 15.18 -6.93
CA TYR A 117 -13.32 15.27 -6.78
C TYR A 117 -13.78 14.79 -5.41
N CYS A 118 -13.32 13.62 -4.96
CA CYS A 118 -13.64 13.08 -3.64
C CYS A 118 -13.15 14.00 -2.50
N MET A 119 -11.94 14.54 -2.64
CA MET A 119 -11.37 15.48 -1.67
C MET A 119 -12.17 16.80 -1.63
N TRP A 120 -12.50 17.37 -2.79
CA TRP A 120 -13.33 18.57 -2.89
C TRP A 120 -14.73 18.36 -2.31
N LYS A 121 -15.39 17.25 -2.65
CA LYS A 121 -16.70 16.88 -2.08
C LYS A 121 -16.65 16.77 -0.56
N ARG A 122 -15.57 16.20 0.00
CA ARG A 122 -15.39 16.05 1.45
C ARG A 122 -15.08 17.37 2.15
N LEU A 123 -14.32 18.27 1.52
CA LEU A 123 -14.04 19.61 2.04
C LEU A 123 -15.27 20.53 2.01
N ASN A 124 -16.15 20.35 1.03
CA ASN A 124 -17.40 21.12 0.90
C ASN A 124 -18.59 20.53 1.67
N GLY A 125 -18.37 19.58 2.59
CA GLY A 125 -19.40 19.10 3.52
C GLY A 125 -20.51 18.19 2.95
N GLN A 126 -20.61 18.03 1.64
CA GLN A 126 -21.66 17.21 1.00
C GLN A 126 -21.54 15.69 1.25
N GLY A 127 -20.47 15.23 1.89
CA GLY A 127 -20.27 13.82 2.23
C GLY A 127 -21.03 13.34 3.48
N MET A 128 -21.50 14.24 4.35
CA MET A 128 -22.27 13.87 5.55
C MET A 128 -23.78 13.74 5.25
N GLU A 129 -24.31 14.56 4.32
CA GLU A 129 -25.73 14.52 3.93
C GLU A 129 -26.11 13.22 3.20
N ASP A 130 -25.23 12.69 2.35
CA ASP A 130 -25.45 11.42 1.64
C ASP A 130 -25.46 10.21 2.59
N MET A 131 -24.63 10.23 3.64
CA MET A 131 -24.51 9.13 4.60
C MET A 131 -25.68 9.12 5.60
N ASP A 132 -26.13 10.30 6.02
CA ASP A 132 -27.35 10.46 6.81
C ASP A 132 -28.61 10.12 6.00
N GLY A 133 -28.63 10.41 4.69
CA GLY A 133 -29.71 10.01 3.80
C GLY A 133 -29.83 8.48 3.66
N ILE A 134 -28.71 7.77 3.55
CA ILE A 134 -28.70 6.30 3.45
C ILE A 134 -29.05 5.65 4.80
N MET A 135 -28.60 6.21 5.93
CA MET A 135 -28.97 5.69 7.26
C MET A 135 -30.41 6.03 7.69
N LYS A 136 -31.06 7.02 7.09
CA LYS A 136 -32.47 7.35 7.33
C LYS A 136 -33.46 6.57 6.45
N VAL A 137 -32.97 5.83 5.45
CA VAL A 137 -33.78 5.01 4.54
C VAL A 137 -33.78 3.52 4.94
N ASN A 138 -33.04 3.16 6.00
CA ASN A 138 -33.15 1.88 6.72
C ASN A 138 -33.82 2.07 8.08
#